data_AF-A0A9N9HMH2-F1
#
_entry.id   AF-A0A9N9HMH2-F1
#
_cell.length_a   1.000
_cell.length_b   1.000
_cell.length_c   1.000
_cell.angle_alpha   90.00
_cell.angle_beta   90.00
_cell.angle_gamma   90.00
#
_symmetry.space_group_name_H-M   'P 1'
#
loop_
_entity.id
_entity.type
_entity.pdbx_description
1 polymer ?
#
loop_
_entity_poly.entity_id
_entity_poly.type
_entity_poly.pdbx_seq_one_letter_code
_entity_poly.pdbx_strand_id
1 'polypeptide(L)'
;MKIISKAIKDAITNHSVAIKGTATKCISAQKLNHIKQQYKPSDFKPTFKNINLWGKAKWKAPKVSRRKLADMRKNCEYLGIDPNSIGLPPKPEKKPPRNKPRKGAKHERNAPERKAKIAKALEEMPQTIAAWRLVCV
;
A
#
# COMPACT_ATOMS: atom_id res chain seq x y z
N MET A 1 4.39 -53.34 7.46
CA MET A 1 3.19 -52.57 7.02
C MET A 1 2.46 -52.05 8.25
N LYS A 2 2.39 -50.72 8.46
CA LYS A 2 1.71 -50.16 9.65
C LYS A 2 0.23 -49.95 9.34
N ILE A 3 -0.61 -50.76 9.97
CA ILE A 3 -2.07 -50.66 9.93
C ILE A 3 -2.46 -49.49 10.83
N ILE A 4 -2.66 -48.30 10.25
CA ILE A 4 -3.21 -47.17 10.99
C ILE A 4 -4.73 -47.34 10.99
N SER A 5 -5.32 -47.49 12.17
CA SER A 5 -6.74 -47.75 12.39
C SER A 5 -7.62 -46.58 11.90
N LYS A 6 -8.83 -46.91 11.42
CA LYS A 6 -9.82 -45.97 10.88
C LYS A 6 -10.19 -44.85 11.87
N ALA A 7 -10.20 -45.16 13.17
CA ALA A 7 -10.45 -44.21 14.25
C ALA A 7 -9.45 -43.03 14.31
N ILE A 8 -8.19 -43.25 13.92
CA ILE A 8 -7.17 -42.17 13.89
C ILE A 8 -7.41 -41.23 12.70
N LYS A 9 -7.92 -41.73 11.57
CA LYS A 9 -8.26 -40.89 10.41
C LYS A 9 -9.43 -39.95 10.70
N ASP A 10 -10.44 -40.43 11.43
CA ASP A 10 -11.64 -39.66 11.76
C ASP A 10 -11.38 -38.61 12.86
N ALA A 11 -10.41 -38.84 13.74
CA ALA A 11 -9.95 -37.86 14.73
C ALA A 11 -9.20 -36.68 14.08
N ILE A 12 -8.43 -36.92 13.00
CA ILE A 12 -7.67 -35.87 12.31
C ILE A 12 -8.59 -34.90 11.54
N THR A 13 -9.77 -35.35 11.10
CA THR A 13 -10.73 -34.53 10.34
C THR A 13 -11.41 -33.42 11.15
N ASN A 14 -11.39 -33.47 12.49
CA ASN A 14 -12.18 -32.56 13.34
C ASN A 14 -11.36 -31.57 14.19
N HIS A 15 -10.03 -31.50 14.02
CA HIS A 15 -9.22 -30.52 14.74
C HIS A 15 -8.94 -29.28 13.87
N SER A 16 -9.72 -28.22 14.11
CA SER A 16 -9.64 -26.88 13.53
C SER A 16 -8.42 -26.06 13.95
N VAL A 17 -7.26 -26.70 14.15
CA VAL A 17 -5.99 -26.01 14.47
C VAL A 17 -5.14 -26.00 13.22
N ALA A 18 -5.04 -24.82 12.59
CA ALA A 18 -4.26 -24.61 11.38
C ALA A 18 -2.75 -24.74 11.68
N ILE A 19 -2.21 -25.94 11.49
CA ILE A 19 -0.77 -26.16 11.38
C ILE A 19 -0.33 -25.47 10.08
N LYS A 20 0.78 -24.73 10.14
CA LYS A 20 1.38 -24.08 8.97
C LYS A 20 1.80 -25.20 7.99
N GLY A 21 0.99 -25.41 6.95
CA GLY A 21 1.16 -26.49 5.98
C GLY A 21 0.09 -27.59 5.97
N THR A 22 -0.94 -27.56 6.83
CA THR A 22 -2.02 -28.58 6.81
C THR A 22 -3.36 -28.08 6.31
N ALA A 23 -3.67 -26.79 6.42
CA ALA A 23 -4.91 -26.23 5.89
C ALA A 23 -4.79 -26.04 4.37
N THR A 24 -5.32 -27.00 3.60
CA THR A 24 -5.48 -26.84 2.15
C THR A 24 -6.39 -25.65 1.89
N LYS A 25 -5.90 -24.64 1.16
CA LYS A 25 -6.70 -23.47 0.80
C LYS A 25 -7.81 -23.92 -0.14
N CYS A 26 -9.04 -24.03 0.37
CA CYS A 26 -10.21 -24.30 -0.43
C CYS A 26 -10.58 -23.04 -1.24
N ILE A 27 -10.47 -23.13 -2.57
CA ILE A 27 -10.92 -22.07 -3.47
C ILE A 27 -12.38 -22.32 -3.82
N SER A 28 -13.24 -21.33 -3.61
CA SER A 28 -14.66 -21.44 -3.98
C SER A 28 -14.84 -21.64 -5.50
N ALA A 29 -15.91 -22.32 -5.89
CA ALA A 29 -16.23 -22.57 -7.30
C ALA A 29 -16.28 -21.26 -8.12
N GLN A 30 -16.84 -20.19 -7.55
CA GLN A 30 -16.88 -18.87 -8.20
C GLN A 30 -15.48 -18.33 -8.51
N LYS A 31 -14.53 -18.49 -7.59
CA LYS A 31 -13.14 -18.04 -7.80
C LYS A 31 -12.41 -18.91 -8.82
N LEU A 32 -12.69 -20.22 -8.85
CA LEU A 32 -12.16 -21.11 -9.89
C LEU A 32 -12.70 -20.75 -11.28
N ASN A 33 -13.98 -20.40 -11.39
CA ASN A 33 -14.58 -19.97 -12.67
C ASN A 33 -13.92 -18.71 -13.23
N HIS A 34 -13.47 -17.79 -12.36
CA HIS A 34 -12.72 -16.62 -12.80
C HIS A 34 -11.33 -16.96 -13.33
N ILE A 35 -10.68 -18.01 -12.83
CA ILE A 35 -9.36 -18.44 -13.30
C ILE A 35 -9.47 -19.14 -14.67
N LYS A 36 -10.58 -19.87 -14.90
CA LYS A 36 -10.86 -20.53 -16.18
C LYS A 36 -11.23 -19.55 -17.31
N GLN A 37 -11.66 -18.34 -16.97
CA GLN A 37 -12.08 -17.34 -17.95
C GLN A 37 -10.88 -16.57 -18.50
N GLN A 38 -10.82 -16.37 -19.82
CA GLN A 38 -9.85 -15.44 -20.42
C GLN A 38 -10.34 -13.99 -20.35
N TYR A 39 -9.47 -13.08 -19.91
CA TYR A 39 -9.77 -11.65 -19.81
C TYR A 39 -9.06 -10.84 -20.88
N LYS A 40 -9.72 -9.77 -21.36
CA LYS A 40 -9.11 -8.79 -22.25
C LYS A 40 -8.46 -7.67 -21.41
N PRO A 41 -7.37 -7.04 -21.87
CA PRO A 41 -6.76 -5.90 -21.17
C PRO A 41 -7.73 -4.74 -20.88
N SER A 42 -8.77 -4.57 -21.70
CA SER A 42 -9.84 -3.57 -21.51
C SER A 42 -10.71 -3.83 -20.29
N ASP A 43 -10.86 -5.09 -19.85
CA ASP A 43 -11.71 -5.46 -18.71
C ASP A 43 -11.22 -4.88 -17.37
N PHE A 44 -9.93 -4.53 -17.31
CA PHE A 44 -9.26 -3.99 -16.12
C PHE A 44 -9.18 -2.45 -16.12
N LYS A 45 -9.55 -1.80 -17.22
CA LYS A 45 -9.48 -0.34 -17.36
C LYS A 45 -10.89 0.27 -17.27
N PRO A 46 -11.05 1.44 -16.63
CA PRO A 46 -12.29 2.19 -16.72
C PRO A 46 -12.54 2.62 -18.17
N THR A 47 -13.81 2.70 -18.56
CA THR A 47 -14.22 3.12 -19.91
C THR A 47 -15.05 4.38 -19.82
N PHE A 48 -14.77 5.37 -20.67
CA PHE A 48 -15.58 6.57 -20.76
C PHE A 48 -16.81 6.28 -21.63
N LYS A 49 -18.00 6.61 -21.15
CA LYS A 49 -19.24 6.46 -21.91
C LYS A 49 -20.02 7.77 -21.90
N ASN A 50 -20.42 8.21 -23.09
CA ASN A 50 -21.39 9.27 -23.27
C ASN A 50 -22.78 8.65 -23.25
N ILE A 51 -23.63 9.08 -22.31
CA ILE A 51 -24.94 8.48 -22.01
C ILE A 51 -26.05 9.28 -22.72
N ASN A 52 -25.84 9.67 -23.99
CA ASN A 52 -26.85 10.23 -24.93
C ASN A 52 -27.00 11.78 -24.94
N LEU A 53 -27.95 12.30 -25.74
CA LEU A 53 -28.13 13.72 -26.13
C LEU A 53 -28.15 14.74 -24.96
N TRP A 54 -28.56 14.33 -23.75
CA TRP A 54 -28.61 15.18 -22.55
C TRP A 54 -27.29 15.20 -21.74
N GLY A 55 -26.23 14.59 -22.30
CA GLY A 55 -24.87 15.11 -22.17
C GLY A 55 -24.08 14.76 -20.90
N LYS A 56 -24.57 13.94 -19.97
CA LYS A 56 -23.75 13.57 -18.80
C LYS A 56 -22.80 12.44 -19.13
N ALA A 57 -21.58 12.83 -19.50
CA ALA A 57 -20.48 11.90 -19.68
C ALA A 57 -20.02 11.33 -18.34
N LYS A 58 -19.83 10.01 -18.25
CA LYS A 58 -19.40 9.34 -17.01
C LYS A 58 -18.34 8.29 -17.30
N TRP A 59 -17.44 8.15 -16.33
CA TRP A 59 -16.50 7.03 -16.29
C TRP A 59 -17.21 5.79 -15.73
N LYS A 60 -17.24 4.71 -16.52
CA LYS A 60 -17.69 3.40 -16.08
C LYS A 60 -16.53 2.66 -15.43
N ALA A 61 -16.80 2.06 -14.27
CA ALA A 61 -15.86 1.20 -13.58
C ALA A 61 -15.40 0.02 -14.46
N PRO A 62 -14.18 -0.51 -14.24
CA PRO A 62 -13.72 -1.71 -14.94
C PRO A 62 -14.61 -2.92 -14.62
N LYS A 63 -14.66 -3.89 -15.54
CA LYS A 63 -15.40 -5.16 -15.36
C LYS A 63 -14.86 -5.97 -14.19
N VAL A 64 -13.54 -5.91 -13.98
CA VAL A 64 -12.87 -6.57 -12.86
C VAL A 64 -12.34 -5.52 -11.90
N SER A 65 -12.81 -5.57 -10.65
CA SER A 65 -12.32 -4.68 -9.58
C SER A 65 -10.89 -5.02 -9.16
N ARG A 66 -10.18 -4.04 -8.59
CA ARG A 66 -8.79 -4.23 -8.11
C ARG A 66 -8.69 -5.31 -7.03
N ARG A 67 -9.72 -5.44 -6.18
CA ARG A 67 -9.80 -6.50 -5.17
C ARG A 67 -9.91 -7.88 -5.82
N LYS A 68 -10.84 -8.03 -6.76
CA LYS A 68 -11.05 -9.28 -7.50
C LYS A 68 -9.79 -9.69 -8.26
N LEU A 69 -9.11 -8.73 -8.90
CA LEU A 69 -7.83 -8.94 -9.57
C LEU A 69 -6.73 -9.43 -8.60
N ALA A 70 -6.65 -8.85 -7.39
CA ALA A 70 -5.70 -9.31 -6.38
C ALA A 70 -6.02 -10.74 -5.90
N ASP A 71 -7.29 -11.08 -5.72
CA ASP A 71 -7.72 -12.43 -5.34
C ASP A 71 -7.40 -13.46 -6.42
N MET A 72 -7.62 -13.12 -7.69
CA MET A 72 -7.24 -13.98 -8.82
C MET A 72 -5.73 -14.23 -8.83
N ARG A 73 -4.89 -13.21 -8.65
CA ARG A 73 -3.43 -13.38 -8.58
C ARG A 73 -3.01 -14.33 -7.45
N LYS A 74 -3.55 -14.15 -6.24
CA LYS A 74 -3.29 -15.03 -5.09
C LYS A 74 -3.72 -16.48 -5.33
N ASN A 75 -4.72 -16.70 -6.19
CA ASN A 75 -5.19 -18.04 -6.52
C ASN A 75 -4.37 -18.66 -7.65
N CYS A 76 -3.96 -17.86 -8.64
CA CYS A 76 -3.04 -18.30 -9.70
C CYS A 76 -1.70 -18.75 -9.08
N GLU A 77 -1.15 -17.96 -8.16
CA GLU A 77 0.06 -18.29 -7.40
C GLU A 77 -0.10 -19.60 -6.60
N TYR A 78 -1.26 -19.81 -5.98
CA TYR A 78 -1.53 -21.04 -5.23
C TYR A 78 -1.66 -22.28 -6.13
N LEU A 79 -2.21 -22.13 -7.34
CA LEU A 79 -2.40 -23.22 -8.29
C LEU A 79 -1.19 -23.45 -9.21
N GLY A 80 -0.14 -22.63 -9.10
CA GLY A 80 1.02 -22.67 -10.00
C GLY A 80 0.71 -22.26 -11.44
N ILE A 81 -0.35 -21.48 -11.65
CA ILE A 81 -0.76 -20.99 -12.98
C ILE A 81 -0.16 -19.61 -13.21
N ASP A 82 0.47 -19.40 -14.37
CA ASP A 82 0.96 -18.07 -14.75
C ASP A 82 -0.22 -17.09 -14.96
N PRO A 83 -0.28 -15.97 -14.22
CA PRO A 83 -1.33 -14.95 -14.40
C PRO A 83 -1.43 -14.41 -15.83
N ASN A 84 -0.34 -14.39 -16.59
CA ASN A 84 -0.35 -13.88 -17.97
C ASN A 84 -1.14 -14.78 -18.91
N SER A 85 -1.17 -16.10 -18.66
CA SER A 85 -1.92 -17.06 -19.48
C SER A 85 -3.43 -16.83 -19.48
N ILE A 86 -3.96 -16.26 -18.39
CA ILE A 86 -5.38 -15.93 -18.21
C ILE A 86 -5.69 -14.51 -18.75
N GLY A 87 -4.65 -13.74 -19.11
CA GLY A 87 -4.76 -12.35 -19.56
C GLY A 87 -4.81 -11.34 -18.41
N LEU A 88 -4.35 -11.69 -17.20
CA LEU A 88 -4.21 -10.69 -16.13
C LEU A 88 -3.06 -9.73 -16.46
N PRO A 89 -3.23 -8.42 -16.20
CA PRO A 89 -2.13 -7.47 -16.40
C PRO A 89 -0.98 -7.78 -15.42
N PRO A 90 0.26 -7.42 -15.76
CA PRO A 90 1.40 -7.58 -14.86
C PRO A 90 1.21 -6.77 -13.58
N LYS A 91 1.87 -7.19 -12.50
CA LYS A 91 1.85 -6.44 -11.24
C LYS A 91 2.72 -5.19 -11.42
N PRO A 92 2.21 -3.98 -11.12
CA PRO A 92 3.05 -2.78 -11.20
C PRO A 92 4.22 -2.91 -10.22
N GLU A 93 5.39 -2.52 -10.67
CA GLU A 93 6.60 -2.49 -9.84
C GLU A 93 6.40 -1.54 -8.66
N LYS A 94 6.91 -1.95 -7.49
CA LYS A 94 6.87 -1.11 -6.29
C LYS A 94 7.91 -0.01 -6.46
N LYS A 95 7.46 1.24 -6.61
CA LYS A 95 8.36 2.39 -6.57
C LYS A 95 9.08 2.43 -5.21
N PRO A 96 10.39 2.73 -5.17
CA PRO A 96 11.12 2.81 -3.92
C PRO A 96 10.51 3.91 -3.02
N PRO A 97 10.49 3.71 -1.70
CA PRO A 97 10.01 4.72 -0.77
C PRO A 97 10.89 5.99 -0.87
N ARG A 98 10.24 7.11 -1.19
CA ARG A 98 10.74 8.52 -1.21
C ARG A 98 12.26 8.70 -1.42
N ASN A 99 12.64 9.14 -2.62
CA ASN A 99 13.94 9.78 -2.87
C ASN A 99 14.01 11.24 -2.38
N LYS A 100 12.86 11.83 -1.99
CA LYS A 100 12.81 13.26 -1.61
C LYS A 100 13.41 13.45 -0.21
N PRO A 101 14.39 14.36 -0.02
CA PRO A 101 14.95 14.63 1.29
C PRO A 101 13.87 15.15 2.26
N ARG A 102 14.08 14.87 3.55
CA ARG A 102 13.16 15.33 4.60
C ARG A 102 13.26 16.85 4.71
N LYS A 103 12.10 17.51 4.89
CA LYS A 103 12.00 18.98 5.02
C LYS A 103 12.74 19.55 6.24
N GLY A 104 13.07 18.72 7.23
CA GLY A 104 13.61 19.14 8.53
C GLY A 104 12.54 19.73 9.46
N ALA A 105 12.83 19.71 10.76
CA ALA A 105 11.95 20.28 11.78
C ALA A 105 11.97 21.83 11.72
N LYS A 106 10.97 22.50 12.33
CA LYS A 106 10.92 23.98 12.35
C LYS A 106 12.16 24.58 13.04
N HIS A 107 12.62 23.98 14.14
CA HIS A 107 13.76 24.51 14.91
C HIS A 107 15.10 24.33 14.21
N GLU A 108 15.26 23.26 13.39
CA GLU A 108 16.44 23.05 12.55
C GLU A 108 16.49 24.09 11.43
N ARG A 109 15.34 24.32 10.78
CA ARG A 109 15.22 25.33 9.71
C ARG A 109 15.49 26.75 10.21
N ASN A 110 15.03 27.08 11.41
CA ASN A 110 15.17 28.42 11.99
C ASN A 110 16.41 28.57 12.90
N ALA A 111 17.21 27.51 13.08
CA ALA A 111 18.46 27.57 13.83
C ALA A 111 19.44 28.66 13.34
N PRO A 112 19.71 28.82 12.02
CA PRO A 112 20.67 29.83 11.56
C PRO A 112 20.21 31.26 11.90
N GLU A 113 18.94 31.57 11.70
CA GLU A 113 18.38 32.90 12.04
C GLU A 113 18.48 33.20 13.53
N ARG A 114 18.20 32.20 14.40
CA ARG A 114 18.34 32.37 15.85
C ARG A 114 19.78 32.62 16.26
N LYS A 115 20.74 31.87 15.70
CA LYS A 115 22.17 32.06 15.97
C LYS A 115 22.64 33.46 15.55
N ALA A 116 22.22 33.93 14.38
CA ALA A 116 22.56 35.28 13.89
C ALA A 116 22.01 36.38 14.81
N LYS A 117 20.76 36.23 15.28
CA LYS A 117 20.17 37.19 16.24
C LYS A 117 20.92 37.23 17.56
N ILE A 118 21.34 36.07 18.07
CA ILE A 118 22.11 35.98 19.32
C ILE A 118 23.48 36.65 19.14
N ALA A 119 24.19 36.38 18.03
CA ALA A 119 25.49 36.99 17.77
C ALA A 119 25.39 38.52 17.74
N LYS A 120 24.42 39.07 17.00
CA LYS A 120 24.17 40.51 16.94
C LYS A 120 23.85 41.11 18.32
N ALA A 121 23.02 40.43 19.12
CA ALA A 121 22.69 40.89 20.47
C ALA A 121 23.92 40.91 21.40
N LEU A 122 24.87 39.99 21.23
CA LEU A 122 26.12 39.98 21.99
C LEU A 122 27.04 41.15 21.60
N GLU A 123 27.06 41.54 20.32
CA GLU A 123 27.82 42.71 19.85
C GLU A 123 27.22 44.03 20.36
N GLU A 124 25.89 44.14 20.44
CA GLU A 124 25.17 45.33 20.92
C GLU A 124 25.11 45.41 22.46
N MET A 125 25.42 44.31 23.16
CA MET A 125 25.40 44.21 24.62
C MET A 125 26.25 45.25 25.36
N PRO A 126 27.53 45.51 25.01
CA PRO A 126 28.33 46.52 25.72
C PRO A 126 27.76 47.94 25.59
N GLN A 127 27.21 48.29 24.41
CA GLN A 127 26.61 49.61 24.18
C GLN A 127 25.34 49.80 24.99
N THR A 128 24.49 48.77 25.05
CA THR A 128 23.26 48.79 25.86
C THR A 128 23.54 48.86 27.35
N ILE A 129 24.58 48.16 27.84
CA ILE A 129 25.05 48.28 29.23
C ILE A 129 25.53 49.70 29.54
N ALA A 130 26.32 50.31 28.65
CA ALA A 130 26.82 51.68 28.84
C ALA A 130 25.66 52.69 28.89
N ALA A 131 24.68 52.57 27.99
CA ALA A 131 23.48 53.40 27.98
C ALA A 131 22.66 53.23 29.26
N TRP A 132 22.48 51.99 29.74
CA TRP A 132 21.74 51.73 30.98
C TRP A 132 22.42 52.36 32.21
N ARG A 133 23.75 52.26 32.31
CA ARG A 133 24.53 52.87 33.41
C ARG A 133 24.42 54.40 33.46
N LEU A 134 24.24 55.07 32.32
CA LEU A 134 24.09 56.53 32.27
C LEU A 134 22.70 57.02 32.70
N VAL A 135 21.68 56.16 32.64
CA VAL A 135 20.29 56.53 32.96
C VAL A 135 19.92 56.18 34.40
N CYS A 136 20.54 55.15 34.98
CA CYS A 136 20.19 54.64 36.31
C CYS A 136 21.13 55.10 37.44
N VAL A 137 22.12 55.95 37.15
CA VAL A 137 22.95 56.68 38.13
C VAL A 137 22.52 58.14 38.11
#